data_AF-A0A0T6VY35-F1
#
_entry.id   AF-A0A0T6VY35-F1
#
_cell.length_a   1.000
_cell.length_b   1.000
_cell.length_c   1.000
_cell.angle_alpha   90.00
_cell.angle_beta   90.00
_cell.angle_gamma   90.00
#
_symmetry.space_group_name_H-M   'P 1'
#
loop_
_entity.id
_entity.type
_entity.pdbx_description
1 polymer ?
#
loop_
_entity_poly.entity_id
_entity_poly.type
_entity_poly.pdbx_seq_one_letter_code
_entity_poly.pdbx_strand_id
1 'polypeptide(L)'
;MDSGFEVSVFSRALADIRMNEEAVAFYGKISRKEDLETGQSVPVQVAVNGFTGHGFRLGYLHQDDQWTVGLGASLFRTGHLMTGDLSGQFTAVNDSDYNFDAKVDYAYYRDVIFKRPDVDEAAGLGFSLDVAMAYKVDENWSWSLRAEDLLARIRWQDAPFTVASASTDQKSYDENGYAVFAPLLSGREGYRDSFMQNLDARYYGAVKYQHNAWSAELRGQYQFGYGYAGVGGGYRFANGFAVTGLFWPEYDQFGIEAKSGNWRGTLVLDQFDWNEVQAMSVGIAYGY
;
A
#
# COMPACT_ATOMS: atom_id res chain seq x y z
N MET A 1 23.34 -5.90 -27.50
CA MET A 1 23.04 -4.55 -26.98
C MET A 1 21.69 -4.18 -27.54
N ASP A 2 20.66 -4.26 -26.72
CA ASP A 2 19.30 -3.97 -27.13
C ASP A 2 18.85 -2.74 -26.35
N SER A 3 18.38 -1.73 -27.05
CA SER A 3 17.82 -0.53 -26.45
C SER A 3 16.57 -0.16 -27.21
N GLY A 4 15.56 0.28 -26.49
CA GLY A 4 14.24 0.45 -27.08
C GLY A 4 13.35 1.35 -26.26
N PHE A 5 12.37 1.92 -26.96
CA PHE A 5 11.26 2.60 -26.33
C PHE A 5 10.13 1.61 -26.08
N GLU A 6 9.48 1.78 -24.93
CA GLU A 6 8.29 1.04 -24.55
C GLU A 6 7.13 2.03 -24.46
N VAL A 7 5.96 1.65 -24.98
CA VAL A 7 4.73 2.39 -24.77
C VAL A 7 3.73 1.45 -24.15
N SER A 8 3.19 1.86 -23.00
CA SER A 8 2.29 1.04 -22.20
C SER A 8 1.04 1.83 -21.84
N VAL A 9 -0.10 1.14 -21.82
CA VAL A 9 -1.36 1.64 -21.25
C VAL A 9 -1.61 0.94 -19.93
N PHE A 10 -2.13 1.65 -18.94
CA PHE A 10 -2.38 1.04 -17.64
C PHE A 10 -3.68 1.52 -16.99
N SER A 11 -4.16 0.69 -16.09
CA SER A 11 -5.24 0.95 -15.14
C SER A 11 -4.72 0.59 -13.76
N ARG A 12 -4.87 1.47 -12.77
CA ARG A 12 -4.40 1.22 -11.40
C ARG A 12 -5.37 1.75 -10.35
N ALA A 13 -5.36 1.11 -9.21
CA ALA A 13 -6.01 1.58 -8.00
C ALA A 13 -4.99 1.54 -6.85
N LEU A 14 -5.08 2.54 -5.97
CA LEU A 14 -4.31 2.62 -4.73
C LEU A 14 -5.31 2.76 -3.58
N ALA A 15 -5.10 1.97 -2.53
CA ALA A 15 -5.73 2.16 -1.24
C ALA A 15 -4.67 1.93 -0.16
N ASP A 16 -4.36 2.99 0.58
CA ASP A 16 -3.48 3.00 1.75
C ASP A 16 -4.30 3.52 2.94
N ILE A 17 -4.33 2.73 4.01
CA ILE A 17 -4.95 3.09 5.28
C ILE A 17 -3.95 2.71 6.36
N ARG A 18 -3.50 3.71 7.11
CA ARG A 18 -2.52 3.53 8.19
C ARG A 18 -3.13 4.00 9.48
N MET A 19 -2.95 3.21 10.53
CA MET A 19 -3.37 3.52 11.89
C MET A 19 -2.24 3.17 12.85
N ASN A 20 -1.99 4.00 13.85
CA ASN A 20 -0.96 3.69 14.84
C ASN A 20 -1.31 2.44 15.65
N GLU A 21 -0.30 1.63 15.95
CA GLU A 21 -0.45 0.30 16.57
C GLU A 21 -1.27 0.33 17.87
N GLU A 22 -1.01 1.32 18.74
CA GLU A 22 -1.73 1.49 20.00
C GLU A 22 -3.24 1.67 19.79
N ALA A 23 -3.64 2.46 18.78
CA ALA A 23 -5.04 2.67 18.48
C ALA A 23 -5.68 1.43 17.86
N VAL A 24 -4.95 0.67 17.02
CA VAL A 24 -5.43 -0.62 16.50
C VAL A 24 -5.64 -1.62 17.62
N ALA A 25 -4.69 -1.72 18.56
CA ALA A 25 -4.79 -2.61 19.71
C ALA A 25 -5.97 -2.23 20.61
N PHE A 26 -6.13 -0.93 20.91
CA PHE A 26 -7.24 -0.41 21.72
C PHE A 26 -8.59 -0.67 21.04
N TYR A 27 -8.72 -0.37 19.74
CA TYR A 27 -9.92 -0.68 18.97
C TYR A 27 -10.20 -2.19 18.91
N GLY A 28 -9.16 -3.01 18.83
CA GLY A 28 -9.26 -4.47 18.91
C GLY A 28 -9.89 -4.95 20.22
N LYS A 29 -9.46 -4.39 21.36
CA LYS A 29 -10.08 -4.67 22.67
C LYS A 29 -11.57 -4.30 22.67
N ILE A 30 -11.91 -3.10 22.19
CA ILE A 30 -13.32 -2.64 22.05
C ILE A 30 -14.13 -3.61 21.19
N SER A 31 -13.61 -3.98 20.02
CA SER A 31 -14.31 -4.87 19.08
C SER A 31 -14.52 -6.28 19.62
N ARG A 32 -13.61 -6.78 20.47
CA ARG A 32 -13.71 -8.09 21.11
C ARG A 32 -14.41 -8.04 22.48
N LYS A 33 -14.82 -6.85 22.94
CA LYS A 33 -15.42 -6.63 24.26
C LYS A 33 -14.51 -7.09 25.41
N GLU A 34 -13.22 -6.85 25.26
CA GLU A 34 -12.23 -7.08 26.33
C GLU A 34 -12.18 -5.87 27.28
N ASP A 35 -11.86 -6.13 28.55
CA ASP A 35 -11.78 -5.09 29.57
C ASP A 35 -10.74 -4.01 29.18
N LEU A 36 -11.17 -2.75 29.29
CA LEU A 36 -10.33 -1.58 29.11
C LEU A 36 -9.61 -1.23 30.42
N GLU A 37 -8.37 -0.75 30.31
CA GLU A 37 -7.62 -0.30 31.47
C GLU A 37 -8.11 1.09 31.88
N THR A 38 -8.77 1.20 33.04
CA THR A 38 -9.35 2.46 33.51
C THR A 38 -8.29 3.57 33.58
N GLY A 39 -8.57 4.73 32.98
CA GLY A 39 -7.65 5.86 32.90
C GLY A 39 -6.59 5.74 31.81
N GLN A 40 -6.54 4.64 31.06
CA GLN A 40 -5.67 4.49 29.91
C GLN A 40 -6.05 5.53 28.85
N SER A 41 -5.05 6.24 28.35
CA SER A 41 -5.22 7.23 27.30
C SER A 41 -4.37 6.84 26.10
N VAL A 42 -5.01 6.69 24.94
CA VAL A 42 -4.40 6.16 23.72
C VAL A 42 -4.51 7.19 22.60
N PRO A 43 -3.40 7.73 22.07
CA PRO A 43 -3.44 8.59 20.91
C PRO A 43 -3.95 7.82 19.68
N VAL A 44 -4.72 8.49 18.84
CA VAL A 44 -5.26 7.95 17.59
C VAL A 44 -4.72 8.77 16.44
N GLN A 45 -4.10 8.09 15.48
CA GLN A 45 -3.64 8.65 14.23
C GLN A 45 -4.06 7.70 13.12
N VAL A 46 -4.91 8.19 12.22
CA VAL A 46 -5.28 7.48 11.00
C VAL A 46 -4.90 8.34 9.81
N ALA A 47 -4.25 7.76 8.81
CA ALA A 47 -3.98 8.40 7.53
C ALA A 47 -4.56 7.53 6.42
N VAL A 48 -5.20 8.18 5.44
CA VAL A 48 -5.73 7.51 4.25
C VAL A 48 -5.15 8.15 3.00
N ASN A 49 -4.87 7.31 2.00
CA ASN A 49 -4.44 7.76 0.69
C ASN A 49 -4.95 6.79 -0.38
N GLY A 50 -5.66 7.28 -1.39
CA GLY A 50 -6.35 6.42 -2.33
C GLY A 50 -6.80 7.17 -3.57
N PHE A 51 -6.80 6.44 -4.69
CA PHE A 51 -7.30 6.89 -5.98
C PHE A 51 -7.44 5.70 -6.94
N THR A 52 -8.13 5.94 -8.04
CA THR A 52 -8.12 5.09 -9.24
C THR A 52 -7.58 5.90 -10.40
N GLY A 53 -6.93 5.27 -11.37
CA GLY A 53 -6.43 6.00 -12.53
C GLY A 53 -6.12 5.15 -13.75
N HIS A 54 -6.17 5.80 -14.91
CA HIS A 54 -5.89 5.22 -16.21
C HIS A 54 -4.95 6.16 -16.97
N GLY A 55 -3.97 5.60 -17.67
CA GLY A 55 -2.97 6.42 -18.32
C GLY A 55 -2.06 5.69 -19.28
N PHE A 56 -1.05 6.45 -19.69
CA PHE A 56 -0.02 6.01 -20.61
C PHE A 56 1.33 6.15 -19.90
N ARG A 57 2.23 5.21 -20.19
CA ARG A 57 3.62 5.22 -19.78
C ARG A 57 4.50 5.18 -21.02
N LEU A 58 5.50 6.05 -21.04
CA LEU A 58 6.61 5.99 -21.99
C LEU A 58 7.84 5.50 -21.23
N GLY A 59 8.41 4.40 -21.70
CA GLY A 59 9.60 3.79 -21.15
C GLY A 59 10.77 3.87 -22.13
N TYR A 60 11.98 3.91 -21.58
CA TYR A 60 13.21 3.65 -22.31
C TYR A 60 14.01 2.59 -21.56
N LEU A 61 14.41 1.55 -22.28
CA LEU A 61 15.27 0.49 -21.77
C LEU A 61 16.59 0.55 -22.51
N HIS A 62 17.69 0.53 -21.76
CA HIS A 62 19.03 0.33 -22.27
C HIS A 62 19.62 -0.93 -21.67
N GLN A 63 20.17 -1.81 -22.50
CA GLN A 63 20.80 -3.03 -22.05
C GLN A 63 22.11 -3.31 -22.78
N ASP A 64 23.15 -3.55 -21.98
CA ASP A 64 24.44 -4.10 -22.42
C ASP A 64 24.70 -5.45 -21.73
N ASP A 65 25.96 -5.91 -21.74
CA ASP A 65 26.33 -7.22 -21.20
C ASP A 65 26.17 -7.31 -19.68
N GLN A 66 26.40 -6.21 -18.97
CA GLN A 66 26.39 -6.14 -17.50
C GLN A 66 25.21 -5.35 -16.95
N TRP A 67 24.76 -4.31 -17.64
CA TRP A 67 23.76 -3.37 -17.18
C TRP A 67 22.45 -3.49 -17.95
N THR A 68 21.36 -3.37 -17.19
CA THR A 68 20.04 -3.06 -17.72
C THR A 68 19.54 -1.83 -16.97
N VAL A 69 19.24 -0.75 -17.68
CA VAL A 69 18.72 0.50 -17.10
C VAL A 69 17.39 0.84 -17.78
N GLY A 70 16.35 1.00 -16.99
CA GLY A 70 15.03 1.40 -17.42
C GLY A 70 14.65 2.76 -16.82
N LEU A 71 14.09 3.64 -17.65
CA LEU A 71 13.45 4.87 -17.22
C LEU A 71 12.00 4.86 -17.68
N GLY A 72 11.09 5.35 -16.85
CA GLY A 72 9.67 5.46 -17.16
C GLY A 72 9.13 6.83 -16.80
N ALA A 73 8.24 7.35 -17.63
CA ALA A 73 7.41 8.51 -17.30
C ALA A 73 5.96 8.19 -17.62
N SER A 74 5.08 8.48 -16.66
CA SER A 74 3.65 8.20 -16.77
C SER A 74 2.83 9.47 -16.64
N LEU A 75 1.75 9.55 -17.41
CA LEU A 75 0.70 10.56 -17.28
C LEU A 75 -0.65 9.85 -17.24
N PHE A 76 -1.46 10.19 -16.24
CA PHE A 76 -2.70 9.46 -15.97
C PHE A 76 -3.81 10.37 -15.46
N ARG A 77 -5.03 10.06 -15.85
CA ARG A 77 -6.25 10.66 -15.27
C ARG A 77 -6.65 9.86 -14.05
N THR A 78 -7.20 10.53 -13.05
CA THR A 78 -7.60 9.90 -11.79
C THR A 78 -9.02 10.25 -11.38
N GLY A 79 -9.62 9.35 -10.62
CA GLY A 79 -10.90 9.49 -9.95
C GLY A 79 -10.87 8.77 -8.60
N HIS A 80 -11.99 8.75 -7.88
CA HIS A 80 -12.10 8.12 -6.56
C HIS A 80 -11.06 8.63 -5.54
N LEU A 81 -10.89 9.96 -5.45
CA LEU A 81 -10.03 10.61 -4.46
C LEU A 81 -10.39 10.15 -3.04
N MET A 82 -9.42 9.69 -2.26
CA MET A 82 -9.57 9.55 -0.81
C MET A 82 -8.24 9.89 -0.17
N THR A 83 -8.14 11.00 0.54
CA THR A 83 -6.91 11.32 1.26
C THR A 83 -7.19 12.23 2.45
N GLY A 84 -6.50 11.98 3.55
CA GLY A 84 -6.66 12.80 4.74
C GLY A 84 -6.11 12.12 5.98
N ASP A 85 -6.30 12.81 7.09
CA ASP A 85 -5.87 12.37 8.40
C ASP A 85 -6.98 12.53 9.43
N LEU A 86 -6.95 11.64 10.42
CA LEU A 86 -7.68 11.75 11.67
C LEU A 86 -6.65 11.72 12.79
N SER A 87 -6.72 12.69 13.69
CA SER A 87 -5.89 12.74 14.89
C SER A 87 -6.76 12.97 16.12
N GLY A 88 -6.45 12.26 17.21
CA GLY A 88 -7.28 12.32 18.41
C GLY A 88 -6.75 11.46 19.55
N GLN A 89 -7.62 11.18 20.50
CA GLN A 89 -7.31 10.39 21.69
C GLN A 89 -8.54 9.63 22.18
N PHE A 90 -8.35 8.36 22.54
CA PHE A 90 -9.28 7.61 23.38
C PHE A 90 -8.88 7.75 24.84
N THR A 91 -9.86 7.81 25.74
CA THR A 91 -9.62 7.74 27.20
C THR A 91 -10.59 6.75 27.82
N ALA A 92 -10.09 5.64 28.34
CA ALA A 92 -10.91 4.65 29.05
C ALA A 92 -11.43 5.22 30.37
N VAL A 93 -12.75 5.24 30.54
CA VAL A 93 -13.44 5.74 31.72
C VAL A 93 -13.60 4.63 32.76
N ASN A 94 -13.86 3.40 32.31
CA ASN A 94 -13.89 2.17 33.10
C ASN A 94 -13.57 0.97 32.20
N ASP A 95 -13.87 -0.26 32.65
CA ASP A 95 -13.62 -1.51 31.90
C ASP A 95 -14.39 -1.63 30.57
N SER A 96 -15.47 -0.87 30.40
CA SER A 96 -16.42 -1.01 29.28
C SER A 96 -16.82 0.31 28.63
N ASP A 97 -16.31 1.43 29.14
CA ASP A 97 -16.63 2.79 28.67
C ASP A 97 -15.36 3.58 28.36
N TYR A 98 -15.42 4.39 27.30
CA TYR A 98 -14.33 5.25 26.85
C TYR A 98 -14.85 6.58 26.27
N ASN A 99 -14.08 7.64 26.45
CA ASN A 99 -14.26 8.91 25.75
C ASN A 99 -13.41 8.94 24.48
N PHE A 100 -13.83 9.73 23.51
CA PHE A 100 -13.08 9.99 22.30
C PHE A 100 -13.17 11.45 21.89
N ASP A 101 -12.01 12.02 21.57
CA ASP A 101 -11.85 13.36 21.01
C ASP A 101 -10.96 13.28 19.78
N ALA A 102 -11.48 13.69 18.63
CA ALA A 102 -10.70 13.69 17.40
C ALA A 102 -11.03 14.84 16.47
N LYS A 103 -10.08 15.10 15.58
CA LYS A 103 -10.16 16.00 14.45
C LYS A 103 -9.89 15.20 13.19
N VAL A 104 -10.59 15.54 12.12
CA VAL A 104 -10.43 14.94 10.81
C VAL A 104 -10.33 16.03 9.76
N ASP A 105 -9.40 15.88 8.82
CA ASP A 105 -9.31 16.65 7.58
C ASP A 105 -9.08 15.67 6.43
N TYR A 106 -10.04 15.57 5.53
CA TYR A 106 -9.94 14.65 4.40
C TYR A 106 -10.68 15.19 3.18
N ALA A 107 -10.10 14.90 2.02
CA ALA A 107 -10.72 15.06 0.71
C ALA A 107 -11.15 13.70 0.18
N TYR A 108 -12.27 13.67 -0.54
CA TYR A 108 -12.93 12.41 -0.88
C TYR A 108 -13.61 12.42 -2.24
N TYR A 109 -14.07 11.27 -2.70
CA TYR A 109 -15.06 11.12 -3.78
C TYR A 109 -16.45 10.86 -3.19
N ARG A 110 -16.49 10.29 -1.98
CA ARG A 110 -17.68 10.07 -1.18
C ARG A 110 -17.33 10.29 0.28
N ASP A 111 -18.17 11.04 0.97
CA ASP A 111 -18.02 11.22 2.41
C ASP A 111 -18.44 9.93 3.13
N VAL A 112 -17.47 9.21 3.72
CA VAL A 112 -17.71 7.96 4.44
C VAL A 112 -18.00 8.17 5.93
N ILE A 113 -17.66 9.33 6.51
CA ILE A 113 -17.82 9.62 7.94
C ILE A 113 -19.16 10.32 8.17
N PHE A 114 -19.40 11.44 7.47
CA PHE A 114 -20.58 12.27 7.63
C PHE A 114 -21.68 11.98 6.61
N LYS A 115 -21.38 11.18 5.57
CA LYS A 115 -22.33 10.74 4.55
C LYS A 115 -23.04 11.92 3.86
N ARG A 116 -22.28 12.99 3.59
CA ARG A 116 -22.72 14.15 2.81
C ARG A 116 -23.38 13.68 1.50
N PRO A 117 -24.67 13.99 1.26
CA PRO A 117 -25.34 13.63 0.02
C PRO A 117 -24.85 14.49 -1.14
N ASP A 118 -25.05 14.00 -2.37
CA ASP A 118 -24.88 14.78 -3.62
C ASP A 118 -23.53 15.50 -3.75
N VAL A 119 -22.44 14.76 -3.51
CA VAL A 119 -21.07 15.26 -3.66
C VAL A 119 -20.60 15.09 -5.11
N ASP A 120 -20.13 16.17 -5.72
CA ASP A 120 -19.50 16.12 -7.04
C ASP A 120 -18.12 15.47 -6.95
N GLU A 121 -17.84 14.54 -7.86
CA GLU A 121 -16.55 13.85 -7.88
C GLU A 121 -15.43 14.74 -8.42
N ALA A 122 -14.29 14.74 -7.72
CA ALA A 122 -13.09 15.42 -8.16
C ALA A 122 -12.48 14.73 -9.39
N ALA A 123 -12.06 15.52 -10.38
CA ALA A 123 -11.25 15.04 -11.49
C ALA A 123 -9.77 15.33 -11.23
N GLY A 124 -8.91 14.32 -11.45
CA GLY A 124 -7.48 14.49 -11.24
C GLY A 124 -6.62 14.16 -12.46
N LEU A 125 -5.46 14.81 -12.51
CA LEU A 125 -4.39 14.53 -13.47
C LEU A 125 -3.10 14.30 -12.69
N GLY A 126 -2.50 13.13 -12.86
CA GLY A 126 -1.28 12.74 -12.19
C GLY A 126 -0.15 12.42 -13.15
N PHE A 127 1.07 12.51 -12.62
CA PHE A 127 2.30 12.09 -13.29
C PHE A 127 3.16 11.27 -12.31
N SER A 128 4.02 10.43 -12.86
CA SER A 128 5.03 9.70 -12.09
C SER A 128 6.27 9.38 -12.92
N LEU A 129 7.38 9.13 -12.24
CA LEU A 129 8.63 8.68 -12.83
C LEU A 129 9.03 7.33 -12.24
N ASP A 130 9.61 6.47 -13.07
CA ASP A 130 10.10 5.16 -12.66
C ASP A 130 11.57 5.01 -13.08
N VAL A 131 12.35 4.32 -12.25
CA VAL A 131 13.74 3.95 -12.54
C VAL A 131 13.92 2.48 -12.21
N ALA A 132 14.52 1.73 -13.12
CA ALA A 132 14.93 0.35 -12.90
C ALA A 132 16.40 0.20 -13.29
N MET A 133 17.15 -0.59 -12.53
CA MET A 133 18.54 -0.88 -12.76
C MET A 133 18.81 -2.32 -12.37
N ALA A 134 19.51 -3.06 -13.23
CA ALA A 134 20.07 -4.35 -12.91
C ALA A 134 21.54 -4.38 -13.34
N TYR A 135 22.37 -5.02 -12.53
CA TYR A 135 23.79 -5.16 -12.78
C TYR A 135 24.24 -6.59 -12.53
N LYS A 136 24.94 -7.16 -13.50
CA LYS A 136 25.71 -8.41 -13.35
C LYS A 136 27.12 -8.05 -12.94
N VAL A 137 27.44 -8.29 -11.67
CA VAL A 137 28.76 -8.04 -11.11
C VAL A 137 29.77 -8.99 -11.75
N ASP A 138 29.40 -10.26 -11.83
CA ASP A 138 30.14 -11.34 -12.49
C ASP A 138 29.16 -12.45 -12.93
N GLU A 139 29.68 -13.64 -13.27
CA GLU A 139 28.88 -14.79 -13.70
C GLU A 139 27.94 -15.34 -12.61
N ASN A 140 28.26 -15.09 -11.33
CA ASN A 140 27.54 -15.61 -10.18
C ASN A 140 26.69 -14.54 -9.48
N TRP A 141 27.16 -13.29 -9.43
CA TRP A 141 26.51 -12.21 -8.68
C TRP A 141 25.76 -11.23 -9.57
N SER A 142 24.53 -10.92 -9.17
CA SER A 142 23.76 -9.84 -9.75
C SER A 142 22.97 -9.09 -8.68
N TRP A 143 22.68 -7.82 -8.94
CA TRP A 143 21.73 -7.06 -8.15
C TRP A 143 20.77 -6.29 -9.03
N SER A 144 19.63 -5.90 -8.46
CA SER A 144 18.66 -5.05 -9.10
C SER A 144 18.05 -4.08 -8.11
N LEU A 145 17.73 -2.89 -8.60
CA LEU A 145 17.02 -1.84 -7.90
C LEU A 145 15.91 -1.34 -8.81
N ARG A 146 14.72 -1.13 -8.26
CA ARG A 146 13.60 -0.51 -8.97
C ARG A 146 12.90 0.46 -8.04
N ALA A 147 12.67 1.66 -8.51
CA ALA A 147 11.89 2.69 -7.85
C ALA A 147 10.74 3.08 -8.77
N GLU A 148 9.51 2.92 -8.29
CA GLU A 148 8.28 3.28 -8.98
C GLU A 148 7.64 4.48 -8.27
N ASP A 149 6.88 5.28 -9.02
CA ASP A 149 6.19 6.45 -8.48
C ASP A 149 7.13 7.50 -7.83
N LEU A 150 8.36 7.61 -8.34
CA LEU A 150 9.27 8.70 -7.97
C LEU A 150 8.66 10.05 -8.37
N LEU A 151 8.66 10.98 -7.41
CA LEU A 151 8.09 12.33 -7.57
C LEU A 151 6.62 12.32 -8.00
N ALA A 152 5.91 11.21 -7.77
CA ALA A 152 4.55 11.05 -8.26
C ALA A 152 3.57 11.97 -7.51
N ARG A 153 2.75 12.68 -8.29
CA ARG A 153 1.76 13.62 -7.77
C ARG A 153 0.51 13.60 -8.60
N ILE A 154 -0.62 13.88 -7.97
CA ILE A 154 -1.92 14.08 -8.61
C ILE A 154 -2.41 15.48 -8.26
N ARG A 155 -2.77 16.25 -9.28
CA ARG A 155 -3.51 17.50 -9.12
C ARG A 155 -5.00 17.24 -9.33
N TRP A 156 -5.78 17.51 -8.30
CA TRP A 156 -7.23 17.43 -8.29
C TRP A 156 -7.84 18.80 -8.49
N GLN A 157 -8.94 18.83 -9.23
CA GLN A 157 -9.82 19.98 -9.39
C GLN A 157 -11.12 19.71 -8.65
N ASP A 158 -11.66 20.76 -8.02
CA ASP A 158 -12.92 20.72 -7.27
C ASP A 158 -12.98 19.55 -6.28
N ALA A 159 -11.92 19.39 -5.49
CA ALA A 159 -11.81 18.29 -4.53
C ALA A 159 -12.73 18.55 -3.32
N PRO A 160 -13.81 17.77 -3.11
CA PRO A 160 -14.65 17.95 -1.94
C PRO A 160 -13.87 17.54 -0.69
N PHE A 161 -14.10 18.25 0.40
CA PHE A 161 -13.42 17.99 1.66
C PHE A 161 -14.33 18.25 2.86
N THR A 162 -13.97 17.63 3.97
CA THR A 162 -14.56 17.86 5.29
C THR A 162 -13.43 18.07 6.30
N VAL A 163 -13.49 19.18 7.04
CA VAL A 163 -12.71 19.40 8.26
C VAL A 163 -13.67 19.41 9.42
N ALA A 164 -13.53 18.48 10.36
CA ALA A 164 -14.45 18.36 11.47
C ALA A 164 -13.76 17.91 12.74
N SER A 165 -14.42 18.15 13.88
CA SER A 165 -14.08 17.56 15.17
C SER A 165 -15.24 16.72 15.67
N ALA A 166 -14.91 15.63 16.36
CA ALA A 166 -15.85 14.76 17.05
C ALA A 166 -15.42 14.65 18.51
N SER A 167 -16.35 14.90 19.44
CA SER A 167 -16.17 14.57 20.86
C SER A 167 -17.34 13.74 21.39
N THR A 168 -17.07 12.90 22.38
CA THR A 168 -18.08 12.11 23.10
C THR A 168 -18.68 12.85 24.31
N ASP A 169 -18.61 14.18 24.35
CA ASP A 169 -19.06 14.96 25.52
C ASP A 169 -20.56 14.81 25.83
N GLN A 170 -21.35 14.24 24.91
CA GLN A 170 -22.73 13.79 25.15
C GLN A 170 -22.85 12.27 24.92
N LYS A 171 -22.64 11.49 25.99
CA LYS A 171 -22.95 10.06 26.00
C LYS A 171 -24.40 9.83 26.45
N SER A 172 -25.07 8.90 25.77
CA SER A 172 -26.26 8.24 26.30
C SER A 172 -25.93 6.77 26.59
N TYR A 173 -26.68 6.11 27.45
CA TYR A 173 -26.50 4.68 27.72
C TYR A 173 -27.75 3.94 27.26
N ASP A 174 -27.59 2.77 26.66
CA ASP A 174 -28.72 1.90 26.32
C ASP A 174 -29.30 1.22 27.56
N GLU A 175 -30.40 0.47 27.38
CA GLU A 175 -31.11 -0.24 28.45
C GLU A 175 -30.24 -1.29 29.16
N ASN A 176 -29.10 -1.68 28.58
CA ASN A 176 -28.16 -2.66 29.11
C ASN A 176 -26.89 -2.00 29.71
N GLY A 177 -26.85 -0.67 29.80
CA GLY A 177 -25.73 0.07 30.36
C GLY A 177 -24.55 0.27 29.42
N TYR A 178 -24.69 -0.05 28.12
CA TYR A 178 -23.64 0.23 27.14
C TYR A 178 -23.73 1.67 26.65
N ALA A 179 -22.59 2.33 26.49
CA ALA A 179 -22.52 3.66 25.93
C ALA A 179 -23.01 3.65 24.46
N VAL A 180 -24.03 4.46 24.18
CA VAL A 180 -24.52 4.80 22.83
C VAL A 180 -23.98 6.18 22.48
N PHE A 181 -23.13 6.21 21.46
CA PHE A 181 -22.43 7.41 21.01
C PHE A 181 -23.27 8.20 20.01
N ALA A 182 -23.65 9.43 20.38
CA ALA A 182 -24.09 10.46 19.46
C ALA A 182 -23.07 11.61 19.51
N PRO A 183 -21.91 11.48 18.83
CA PRO A 183 -20.83 12.45 18.95
C PRO A 183 -21.30 13.86 18.53
N LEU A 184 -20.83 14.88 19.26
CA LEU A 184 -20.98 16.26 18.83
C LEU A 184 -20.04 16.48 17.65
N LEU A 185 -20.63 16.49 16.45
CA LEU A 185 -19.93 16.69 15.19
C LEU A 185 -20.03 18.17 14.80
N SER A 186 -18.90 18.85 14.70
CA SER A 186 -18.83 20.22 14.20
C SER A 186 -17.75 20.32 13.15
N GLY A 187 -18.02 21.00 12.03
CA GLY A 187 -17.07 21.05 10.94
C GLY A 187 -17.47 21.97 9.80
N ARG A 188 -16.57 22.08 8.84
CA ARG A 188 -16.77 22.78 7.57
C ARG A 188 -16.58 21.78 6.44
N GLU A 189 -17.55 21.79 5.55
CA GLU A 189 -17.50 21.09 4.26
C GLU A 189 -17.24 22.11 3.15
N GLY A 190 -16.68 21.66 2.03
CA GLY A 190 -16.49 22.52 0.87
C GLY A 190 -15.83 21.81 -0.30
N TYR A 191 -15.30 22.60 -1.22
CA TYR A 191 -14.52 22.16 -2.36
C TYR A 191 -13.20 22.93 -2.40
N ARG A 192 -12.12 22.25 -2.77
CA ARG A 192 -10.80 22.84 -3.03
C ARG A 192 -10.60 22.91 -4.53
N ASP A 193 -10.58 24.12 -5.08
CA ASP A 193 -10.42 24.37 -6.53
C ASP A 193 -9.17 23.70 -7.11
N SER A 194 -8.08 23.65 -6.32
CA SER A 194 -6.85 22.95 -6.66
C SER A 194 -6.27 22.27 -5.43
N PHE A 195 -6.14 20.95 -5.49
CA PHE A 195 -5.60 20.13 -4.41
C PHE A 195 -4.52 19.18 -4.92
N MET A 196 -3.40 19.07 -4.21
CA MET A 196 -2.28 18.22 -4.58
C MET A 196 -2.18 17.02 -3.66
N GLN A 197 -2.24 15.82 -4.23
CA GLN A 197 -2.01 14.55 -3.53
C GLN A 197 -0.62 14.03 -3.92
N ASN A 198 0.21 13.71 -2.92
CA ASN A 198 1.48 13.03 -3.15
C ASN A 198 1.28 11.51 -3.09
N LEU A 199 2.01 10.78 -3.92
CA LEU A 199 2.03 9.33 -3.88
C LEU A 199 3.38 8.86 -3.34
N ASP A 200 3.35 7.88 -2.45
CA ASP A 200 4.57 7.29 -1.92
C ASP A 200 5.24 6.42 -2.98
N ALA A 201 6.52 6.69 -3.20
CA ALA A 201 7.35 5.89 -4.07
C ALA A 201 7.51 4.47 -3.51
N ARG A 202 7.62 3.50 -4.41
CA ARG A 202 7.84 2.09 -4.08
C ARG A 202 9.24 1.71 -4.48
N TYR A 203 9.99 1.13 -3.53
CA TYR A 203 11.35 0.71 -3.78
C TYR A 203 11.44 -0.80 -3.68
N TYR A 204 12.15 -1.40 -4.63
CA TYR A 204 12.45 -2.82 -4.68
C TYR A 204 13.95 -2.96 -4.84
N GLY A 205 14.54 -3.88 -4.08
CA GLY A 205 15.93 -4.27 -4.22
C GLY A 205 16.06 -5.78 -4.24
N ALA A 206 17.01 -6.31 -4.99
CA ALA A 206 17.37 -7.70 -4.91
C ALA A 206 18.86 -7.90 -5.13
N VAL A 207 19.43 -8.87 -4.43
CA VAL A 207 20.77 -9.40 -4.66
C VAL A 207 20.63 -10.89 -4.86
N LYS A 208 21.24 -11.41 -5.92
CA LYS A 208 21.19 -12.82 -6.26
C LYS A 208 22.59 -13.36 -6.49
N TYR A 209 22.86 -14.50 -5.85
CA TYR A 209 24.00 -15.36 -6.11
C TYR A 209 23.52 -16.60 -6.85
N GLN A 210 24.19 -16.97 -7.93
CA GLN A 210 23.92 -18.18 -8.68
C GLN A 210 25.24 -18.94 -8.88
N HIS A 211 25.24 -20.23 -8.58
CA HIS A 211 26.40 -21.09 -8.79
C HIS A 211 25.93 -22.47 -9.28
N ASN A 212 26.35 -22.85 -10.49
CA ASN A 212 25.84 -24.02 -11.20
C ASN A 212 24.31 -23.97 -11.33
N ALA A 213 23.64 -25.04 -10.88
CA ALA A 213 22.19 -25.15 -10.88
C ALA A 213 21.52 -24.39 -9.71
N TRP A 214 22.27 -23.96 -8.69
CA TRP A 214 21.70 -23.39 -7.47
C TRP A 214 21.71 -21.87 -7.49
N SER A 215 20.72 -21.25 -6.85
CA SER A 215 20.74 -19.82 -6.57
C SER A 215 20.24 -19.50 -5.17
N ALA A 216 20.77 -18.44 -4.59
CA ALA A 216 20.27 -17.79 -3.39
C ALA A 216 19.93 -16.33 -3.71
N GLU A 217 18.88 -15.80 -3.12
CA GLU A 217 18.49 -14.40 -3.30
C GLU A 217 18.05 -13.75 -1.99
N LEU A 218 18.36 -12.47 -1.88
CA LEU A 218 17.79 -11.56 -0.90
C LEU A 218 16.98 -10.51 -1.65
N ARG A 219 15.77 -10.23 -1.17
CA ARG A 219 14.89 -9.21 -1.73
C ARG A 219 14.48 -8.23 -0.65
N GLY A 220 14.34 -6.97 -0.99
CA GLY A 220 13.85 -5.92 -0.12
C GLY A 220 12.77 -5.12 -0.83
N GLN A 221 11.77 -4.68 -0.07
CA GLN A 221 10.75 -3.76 -0.54
C GLN A 221 10.54 -2.65 0.49
N TYR A 222 10.21 -1.44 0.04
CA TYR A 222 9.87 -0.33 0.92
C TYR A 222 8.76 0.53 0.31
N GLN A 223 7.71 0.77 1.09
CA GLN A 223 6.60 1.65 0.74
C GLN A 223 5.89 2.15 2.00
N PHE A 224 5.33 3.36 1.96
CA PHE A 224 4.49 3.93 3.04
C PHE A 224 5.16 4.04 4.42
N GLY A 225 6.49 4.06 4.49
CA GLY A 225 7.23 4.08 5.75
C GLY A 225 7.67 2.70 6.24
N TYR A 226 7.22 1.62 5.61
CA TYR A 226 7.48 0.25 6.00
C TYR A 226 8.38 -0.43 4.98
N GLY A 227 9.36 -1.18 5.48
CA GLY A 227 10.28 -1.95 4.64
C GLY A 227 10.44 -3.36 5.18
N TYR A 228 10.42 -4.32 4.27
CA TYR A 228 10.50 -5.73 4.60
C TYR A 228 11.49 -6.44 3.67
N ALA A 229 12.08 -7.51 4.18
CA ALA A 229 13.08 -8.30 3.48
C ALA A 229 12.65 -9.76 3.37
N GLY A 230 13.03 -10.38 2.27
CA GLY A 230 12.76 -11.77 1.96
C GLY A 230 14.02 -12.51 1.55
N VAL A 231 14.04 -13.81 1.82
CA VAL A 231 15.13 -14.71 1.47
C VAL A 231 14.60 -15.83 0.59
N GLY A 232 15.34 -16.15 -0.46
CA GLY A 232 14.94 -17.15 -1.43
C GLY A 232 16.07 -18.06 -1.86
N GLY A 233 15.68 -19.23 -2.36
CA GLY A 233 16.56 -20.26 -2.89
C GLY A 233 15.95 -20.89 -4.11
N GLY A 234 16.76 -21.22 -5.10
CA GLY A 234 16.28 -21.75 -6.36
C GLY A 234 17.18 -22.81 -6.97
N TYR A 235 16.59 -23.60 -7.86
CA TYR A 235 17.26 -24.64 -8.62
C TYR A 235 16.87 -24.55 -10.10
N ARG A 236 17.86 -24.57 -10.99
CA ARG A 236 17.70 -24.62 -12.45
C ARG A 236 18.09 -26.00 -12.96
N PHE A 237 17.12 -26.70 -13.53
CA PHE A 237 17.27 -27.99 -14.16
C PHE A 237 17.95 -27.86 -15.53
N ALA A 238 18.58 -28.94 -16.00
CA ALA A 238 19.32 -28.97 -17.26
C ALA A 238 18.45 -28.66 -18.50
N ASN A 239 17.14 -28.90 -18.43
CA ASN A 239 16.18 -28.57 -19.49
C ASN A 239 15.78 -27.08 -19.50
N GLY A 240 16.41 -26.24 -18.67
CA GLY A 240 16.11 -24.81 -18.56
C GLY A 240 14.93 -24.46 -17.65
N PHE A 241 14.21 -25.45 -17.12
CA PHE A 241 13.20 -25.22 -16.09
C PHE A 241 13.89 -24.73 -14.81
N ALA A 242 13.32 -23.73 -14.15
CA ALA A 242 13.83 -23.23 -12.88
C ALA A 242 12.71 -23.03 -11.88
N VAL A 243 12.98 -23.34 -10.62
CA VAL A 243 12.09 -23.11 -9.49
C VAL A 243 12.82 -22.25 -8.47
N THR A 244 12.13 -21.29 -7.86
CA THR A 244 12.64 -20.45 -6.78
C THR A 244 11.58 -20.34 -5.69
N GLY A 245 11.93 -20.71 -4.47
CA GLY A 245 11.15 -20.44 -3.27
C GLY A 245 11.60 -19.11 -2.65
N LEU A 246 10.66 -18.34 -2.13
CA LEU A 246 10.89 -17.06 -1.49
C LEU A 246 10.06 -16.97 -0.21
N PHE A 247 10.69 -16.59 0.89
CA PHE A 247 10.06 -16.42 2.18
C PHE A 247 10.20 -14.98 2.67
N TRP A 248 9.10 -14.39 3.13
CA TRP A 248 9.03 -13.06 3.73
C TRP A 248 8.59 -13.18 5.19
N PRO A 249 9.54 -13.20 6.15
CA PRO A 249 9.25 -13.49 7.55
C PRO A 249 8.24 -12.54 8.20
N GLU A 250 8.25 -11.27 7.81
CA GLU A 250 7.39 -10.23 8.39
C GLU A 250 5.91 -10.41 8.07
N TYR A 251 5.60 -11.13 6.98
CA TYR A 251 4.23 -11.44 6.56
C TYR A 251 3.87 -12.91 6.71
N ASP A 252 4.79 -13.73 7.24
CA ASP A 252 4.74 -15.19 7.16
C ASP A 252 4.38 -15.73 5.76
N GLN A 253 4.85 -15.00 4.74
CA GLN A 253 4.45 -15.23 3.35
C GLN A 253 5.46 -16.13 2.64
N PHE A 254 4.97 -17.15 1.94
CA PHE A 254 5.78 -18.03 1.13
C PHE A 254 5.35 -17.99 -0.33
N GLY A 255 6.33 -17.88 -1.23
CA GLY A 255 6.12 -17.84 -2.67
C GLY A 255 6.96 -18.88 -3.41
N ILE A 256 6.36 -19.46 -4.46
CA ILE A 256 7.05 -20.28 -5.44
C ILE A 256 6.97 -19.59 -6.79
N GLU A 257 8.12 -19.43 -7.43
CA GLU A 257 8.26 -19.00 -8.81
C GLU A 257 8.77 -20.16 -9.66
N ALA A 258 8.11 -20.42 -10.77
CA ALA A 258 8.53 -21.39 -11.77
C ALA A 258 8.74 -20.71 -13.12
N LYS A 259 9.86 -21.01 -13.78
CA LYS A 259 10.24 -20.44 -15.08
C LYS A 259 10.56 -21.55 -16.08
N SER A 260 10.01 -21.44 -17.29
CA SER A 260 10.27 -22.37 -18.39
C SER A 260 10.20 -21.65 -19.73
N GLY A 261 11.35 -21.50 -20.40
CA GLY A 261 11.46 -20.68 -21.61
C GLY A 261 10.96 -19.25 -21.34
N ASN A 262 9.99 -18.80 -22.12
CA ASN A 262 9.39 -17.47 -21.99
C ASN A 262 8.30 -17.38 -20.91
N TRP A 263 7.92 -18.50 -20.29
CA TRP A 263 6.87 -18.54 -19.28
C TRP A 263 7.43 -18.36 -17.87
N ARG A 264 6.70 -17.59 -17.07
CA ARG A 264 6.90 -17.45 -15.63
C ARG A 264 5.57 -17.61 -14.92
N GLY A 265 5.51 -18.54 -13.97
CA GLY A 265 4.40 -18.69 -13.03
C GLY A 265 4.83 -18.31 -11.63
N THR A 266 3.96 -17.67 -10.87
CA THR A 266 4.15 -17.38 -9.45
C THR A 266 2.94 -17.80 -8.66
N LEU A 267 3.16 -18.45 -7.53
CA LEU A 267 2.17 -18.72 -6.51
C LEU A 267 2.67 -18.13 -5.21
N VAL A 268 1.85 -17.37 -4.50
CA VAL A 268 2.20 -16.78 -3.20
C VAL A 268 1.06 -17.01 -2.23
N LEU A 269 1.40 -17.45 -1.02
CA LEU A 269 0.49 -17.76 0.08
C LEU A 269 0.86 -16.87 1.27
N ASP A 270 -0.14 -16.34 1.97
CA ASP A 270 0.01 -15.48 3.15
C ASP A 270 0.29 -16.23 4.45
N GLN A 271 0.24 -17.55 4.44
CA GLN A 271 0.59 -18.43 5.55
C GLN A 271 1.27 -19.69 5.04
N PHE A 272 2.11 -20.30 5.88
CA PHE A 272 2.73 -21.59 5.58
C PHE A 272 1.79 -22.78 5.85
N ASP A 273 0.97 -22.71 6.91
CA ASP A 273 -0.07 -23.71 7.17
C ASP A 273 -1.24 -23.51 6.21
N TRP A 274 -1.48 -24.52 5.37
CA TRP A 274 -2.56 -24.51 4.39
C TRP A 274 -3.95 -24.24 4.99
N ASN A 275 -4.18 -24.65 6.24
CA ASN A 275 -5.46 -24.44 6.92
C ASN A 275 -5.65 -23.00 7.42
N GLU A 276 -4.57 -22.21 7.47
CA GLU A 276 -4.56 -20.83 7.94
C GLU A 276 -4.47 -19.82 6.78
N VAL A 277 -4.25 -20.28 5.55
CA VAL A 277 -4.19 -19.42 4.35
C VAL A 277 -5.49 -18.64 4.19
N GLN A 278 -5.40 -17.30 4.21
CA GLN A 278 -6.52 -16.40 3.98
C GLN A 278 -6.44 -15.73 2.61
N ALA A 279 -5.25 -15.64 2.03
CA ALA A 279 -4.99 -15.00 0.76
C ALA A 279 -3.98 -15.80 -0.10
N MET A 280 -4.33 -15.96 -1.37
CA MET A 280 -3.49 -16.59 -2.39
C MET A 280 -3.37 -15.67 -3.60
N SER A 281 -2.15 -15.50 -4.09
CA SER A 281 -1.85 -14.79 -5.33
C SER A 281 -1.27 -15.73 -6.38
N VAL A 282 -1.83 -15.66 -7.58
CA VAL A 282 -1.37 -16.44 -8.74
C VAL A 282 -1.02 -15.48 -9.87
N GLY A 283 0.16 -15.64 -10.44
CA GLY A 283 0.66 -14.85 -11.56
C GLY A 283 1.16 -15.73 -12.69
N ILE A 284 0.87 -15.35 -13.92
CA ILE A 284 1.39 -15.98 -15.13
C ILE A 284 1.86 -14.87 -16.08
N ALA A 285 3.08 -14.99 -16.60
CA ALA A 285 3.67 -14.06 -17.55
C ALA A 285 4.33 -14.80 -18.71
N TYR A 286 4.34 -14.17 -19.88
CA TYR A 286 5.00 -14.64 -21.09
C TYR A 286 5.84 -13.52 -21.71
N GLY A 287 7.09 -13.82 -22.09
CA GLY A 287 7.97 -12.86 -22.78
C GLY A 287 8.55 -11.78 -21.86
N TYR A 288 8.86 -12.17 -20.62
CA TYR A 288 9.41 -11.28 -19.58
C TYR A 288 10.92 -11.09 -19.69
#